data_AF-A0A2D9CGS3-F1
#
_entry.id   AF-A0A2D9CGS3-F1
#
_cell.length_a   1.000
_cell.length_b   1.000
_cell.length_c   1.000
_cell.angle_alpha   90.00
_cell.angle_beta   90.00
_cell.angle_gamma   90.00
#
_symmetry.space_group_name_H-M   'P 1'
#
loop_
_entity.id
_entity.type
_entity.pdbx_description
1 polymer ?
#
loop_
_entity_poly.entity_id
_entity_poly.type
_entity_poly.pdbx_seq_one_letter_code
_entity_poly.pdbx_strand_id
1 'polypeptide(L)'
;MTYKHEFNKKYGFKKEEPHTLKEISKITGIQMKGLQTIYDKGIGAFKTNRGAVRPNVKSKEQWAMARVYASLSPKSKAHKIDKVHLVKKKSKKK
;
A
#
# COMPACT_ATOMS: atom_id res chain seq x y z
N MET A 1 -6.72 -11.12 -9.74
CA MET A 1 -5.59 -10.17 -9.92
C MET A 1 -5.40 -9.42 -8.61
N THR A 2 -4.17 -9.28 -8.11
CA THR A 2 -3.90 -8.55 -6.85
C THR A 2 -3.49 -7.10 -7.13
N TYR A 3 -3.67 -6.19 -6.17
CA TYR A 3 -3.18 -4.81 -6.32
C TYR A 3 -1.66 -4.72 -6.46
N LYS A 4 -0.91 -5.70 -5.94
CA LYS A 4 0.54 -5.83 -6.19
C LYS A 4 0.79 -6.07 -7.69
N HIS A 5 0.04 -6.97 -8.31
CA HIS A 5 0.16 -7.23 -9.75
C HIS A 5 -0.16 -6.00 -10.59
N GLU A 6 -1.20 -5.25 -10.21
CA GLU A 6 -1.54 -3.98 -10.87
C GLU A 6 -0.43 -2.95 -10.72
N PHE A 7 0.13 -2.80 -9.52
CA PHE A 7 1.25 -1.91 -9.25
C PHE A 7 2.48 -2.29 -10.09
N ASN A 8 2.88 -3.56 -10.04
CA ASN A 8 4.05 -4.05 -10.77
C ASN A 8 3.88 -3.86 -12.28
N LYS A 9 2.69 -4.21 -12.82
CA LYS A 9 2.36 -3.97 -14.24
C LYS A 9 2.42 -2.49 -14.61
N LYS A 10 1.93 -1.59 -13.75
CA LYS A 10 1.91 -0.15 -13.99
C LYS A 10 3.32 0.45 -14.11
N TYR A 11 4.27 -0.07 -13.35
CA TYR A 11 5.64 0.46 -13.28
C TYR A 11 6.68 -0.40 -14.03
N GLY A 12 6.25 -1.44 -14.74
CA GLY A 12 7.15 -2.28 -15.56
C GLY A 12 7.93 -3.34 -14.78
N PHE A 13 7.50 -3.69 -13.57
CA PHE A 13 8.14 -4.71 -12.73
C PHE A 13 7.61 -6.12 -13.01
N LYS A 14 8.34 -7.15 -12.57
CA LYS A 14 7.88 -8.54 -12.67
C LYS A 14 6.60 -8.73 -11.85
N LYS A 15 5.69 -9.60 -12.32
CA LYS A 15 4.36 -9.79 -11.72
C LYS A 15 4.37 -9.99 -10.20
N GLU A 16 5.32 -10.76 -9.68
CA GLU A 16 5.39 -11.10 -8.25
C GLU A 16 6.44 -10.29 -7.46
N GLU A 17 7.13 -9.37 -8.11
CA GLU A 17 8.24 -8.59 -7.53
C GLU A 17 7.83 -7.96 -6.18
N PRO A 18 8.57 -8.25 -5.10
CA PRO A 18 8.33 -7.62 -3.81
C PRO A 18 8.88 -6.19 -3.81
N HIS A 19 8.20 -5.30 -3.09
CA HIS A 19 8.69 -3.96 -2.82
C HIS A 19 8.52 -3.63 -1.35
N THR A 20 9.48 -2.89 -0.81
CA THR A 20 9.43 -2.25 0.49
C THR A 20 8.66 -0.93 0.41
N LEU A 21 8.20 -0.42 1.56
CA LEU A 21 7.57 0.90 1.63
C LEU A 21 8.50 2.01 1.11
N LYS A 22 9.81 1.88 1.35
CA LYS A 22 10.83 2.84 0.89
C LYS A 22 10.87 2.90 -0.63
N GLU A 23 10.91 1.75 -1.30
CA GLU A 23 10.88 1.62 -2.76
C GLU A 23 9.58 2.15 -3.34
N ILE A 24 8.43 1.78 -2.77
CA ILE A 24 7.13 2.32 -3.18
C ILE A 24 7.13 3.85 -3.08
N SER A 25 7.68 4.41 -2.00
CA SER A 25 7.75 5.87 -1.83
C SER A 25 8.66 6.53 -2.88
N LYS A 26 9.69 5.85 -3.36
CA LYS A 26 10.56 6.33 -4.45
C LYS A 26 9.84 6.27 -5.79
N ILE A 27 9.26 5.11 -6.12
CA ILE A 27 8.53 4.84 -7.37
C ILE A 27 7.32 5.76 -7.53
N THR A 28 6.52 5.89 -6.48
CA THR A 28 5.27 6.66 -6.52
C THR A 28 5.47 8.14 -6.21
N GLY A 29 6.61 8.53 -5.64
CA GLY A 29 6.83 9.86 -5.09
C GLY A 29 5.96 10.22 -3.89
N ILE A 30 5.27 9.26 -3.26
CA ILE A 30 4.48 9.48 -2.04
C ILE A 30 5.42 9.54 -0.83
N GLN A 31 5.07 10.34 0.19
CA GLN A 31 5.85 10.45 1.42
C GLN A 31 5.82 9.13 2.22
N MET A 32 6.97 8.76 2.77
CA MET A 32 7.12 7.54 3.57
C MET A 32 6.18 7.52 4.79
N LYS A 33 5.98 8.68 5.43
CA LYS A 33 5.08 8.81 6.59
C LYS A 33 3.66 8.35 6.27
N GLY A 34 3.12 8.75 5.12
CA GLY A 34 1.78 8.36 4.70
C GLY A 34 1.66 6.87 4.41
N LEU A 35 2.64 6.30 3.70
CA LEU A 35 2.69 4.86 3.44
C LEU A 35 2.81 4.05 4.73
N GLN A 36 3.62 4.52 5.69
CA GLN A 36 3.77 3.91 7.01
C GLN A 36 2.45 3.92 7.77
N THR A 37 1.73 5.05 7.82
CA THR A 37 0.43 5.13 8.47
C THR A 37 -0.58 4.15 7.86
N ILE A 38 -0.60 3.98 6.54
CA ILE A 38 -1.48 3.01 5.87
C ILE A 38 -1.10 1.57 6.24
N TYR A 39 0.20 1.29 6.29
CA TYR A 39 0.72 -0.01 6.72
C TYR A 39 0.29 -0.32 8.16
N ASP A 40 0.48 0.61 9.09
CA ASP A 40 0.13 0.46 10.50
C ASP A 40 -1.38 0.27 10.71
N LYS A 41 -2.22 0.98 9.95
CA LYS A 41 -3.67 0.74 9.91
C LYS A 41 -4.02 -0.67 9.47
N GLY A 42 -3.27 -1.23 8.52
CA GLY A 42 -3.41 -2.62 8.11
C GLY A 42 -3.05 -3.57 9.25
N ILE A 43 -1.92 -3.36 9.92
CA ILE A 43 -1.53 -4.14 11.11
C ILE A 43 -2.63 -4.07 12.19
N GLY A 44 -3.14 -2.88 12.47
CA GLY A 44 -4.22 -2.65 13.43
C GLY A 44 -5.47 -3.45 13.08
N ALA A 45 -5.96 -3.33 11.83
CA ALA A 45 -7.12 -4.07 11.36
C ALA A 45 -6.94 -5.59 11.49
N PHE A 46 -5.74 -6.12 11.21
CA PHE A 46 -5.48 -7.55 11.37
C PHE A 46 -5.57 -8.02 12.82
N LYS A 47 -5.13 -7.19 13.77
CA LYS A 47 -5.13 -7.51 15.20
C LYS A 47 -6.51 -7.33 15.83
N THR A 48 -7.22 -6.27 15.50
CA THR A 48 -8.45 -5.85 16.21
C THR A 48 -9.74 -6.23 15.49
N ASN A 49 -9.70 -6.45 14.17
CA ASN A 49 -10.87 -6.80 13.37
C ASN A 49 -10.52 -7.85 12.32
N ARG A 50 -10.30 -9.08 12.77
CA ARG A 50 -9.99 -10.23 11.91
C ARG A 50 -11.09 -10.51 10.87
N GLY A 51 -12.35 -10.20 11.16
CA GLY A 51 -13.47 -10.36 10.22
C GLY A 51 -13.38 -9.48 8.98
N ALA A 52 -12.71 -8.32 9.08
CA ALA A 52 -12.42 -7.45 7.94
C ALA A 52 -11.21 -7.91 7.11
N VAL A 53 -10.44 -8.88 7.60
CA VAL A 53 -9.27 -9.45 6.91
C VAL A 53 -9.74 -10.60 6.01
N ARG A 54 -9.13 -10.72 4.82
CA ARG A 54 -9.39 -11.87 3.93
C ARG A 54 -8.97 -13.18 4.62
N PRO A 55 -9.80 -14.24 4.60
CA PRO A 55 -9.51 -15.50 5.30
C PRO A 55 -8.16 -16.14 4.98
N ASN A 56 -7.68 -16.00 3.73
CA ASN A 56 -6.41 -16.59 3.27
C ASN A 56 -5.16 -15.84 3.75
N VAL A 57 -5.30 -14.73 4.48
CA VAL A 57 -4.17 -13.92 4.93
C VAL A 57 -3.74 -14.38 6.32
N LYS A 58 -2.50 -14.89 6.40
CA LYS A 58 -1.98 -15.52 7.61
C LYS A 58 -1.12 -14.59 8.45
N SER A 59 -0.58 -13.51 7.88
CA SER A 59 0.27 -12.56 8.60
C SER A 59 -0.26 -11.12 8.53
N LYS A 60 -0.02 -10.38 9.61
CA LYS A 60 -0.36 -8.96 9.73
C LYS A 60 0.40 -8.14 8.67
N GLU A 61 1.66 -8.49 8.40
CA GLU A 61 2.53 -7.83 7.42
C GLU A 61 1.99 -8.01 5.99
N GLN A 62 1.51 -9.21 5.66
CA GLN A 62 0.90 -9.50 4.36
C GLN A 62 -0.36 -8.64 4.15
N TRP A 63 -1.22 -8.53 5.17
CA TRP A 63 -2.42 -7.70 5.11
C TRP A 63 -2.08 -6.21 5.00
N ALA A 64 -1.14 -5.74 5.81
CA ALA A 64 -0.68 -4.36 5.81
C ALA A 64 -0.11 -3.94 4.45
N MET A 65 0.74 -4.78 3.87
CA MET A 65 1.32 -4.50 2.57
C MET A 65 0.27 -4.55 1.44
N ALA A 66 -0.67 -5.50 1.51
CA ALA A 66 -1.78 -5.54 0.55
C ALA A 66 -2.65 -4.28 0.61
N ARG A 67 -2.86 -3.71 1.81
CA ARG A 67 -3.56 -2.44 1.99
C ARG A 67 -2.79 -1.27 1.38
N VAL A 68 -1.47 -1.23 1.52
CA VAL A 68 -0.63 -0.22 0.86
C VAL A 68 -0.80 -0.29 -0.65
N TYR A 69 -0.65 -1.46 -1.27
CA TYR A 69 -0.88 -1.59 -2.72
C TYR A 69 -2.30 -1.20 -3.14
N ALA A 70 -3.31 -1.62 -2.36
CA ALA A 70 -4.69 -1.23 -2.60
C ALA A 70 -4.85 0.30 -2.59
N SER A 71 -4.28 0.99 -1.58
CA SER A 71 -4.36 2.44 -1.47
C SER A 71 -3.77 3.18 -2.68
N LEU A 72 -2.83 2.58 -3.40
CA LEU A 72 -2.21 3.16 -4.60
C LEU A 72 -3.04 2.95 -5.87
N SER A 73 -3.96 1.97 -5.88
CA SER A 73 -4.84 1.69 -7.01
C SER A 73 -6.13 2.51 -6.91
N PRO A 74 -6.42 3.45 -7.83
CA PRO A 74 -7.61 4.31 -7.78
C PRO A 74 -8.95 3.56 -7.73
N LYS A 75 -8.95 2.31 -8.19
CA LYS A 75 -10.14 1.43 -8.23
C LYS A 75 -10.49 0.84 -6.87
N SER A 76 -9.59 0.90 -5.88
CA SER A 76 -9.82 0.25 -4.59
C SER A 76 -10.60 1.14 -3.62
N LYS A 77 -11.37 0.51 -2.72
CA LYS A 77 -11.99 1.22 -1.59
C LYS A 77 -10.93 1.81 -0.64
N ALA A 78 -9.78 1.15 -0.51
CA ALA A 78 -8.67 1.64 0.31
C ALA A 78 -8.12 2.97 -0.23
N HIS A 79 -8.08 3.16 -1.55
CA HIS A 79 -7.64 4.43 -2.14
C HIS A 79 -8.52 5.60 -1.72
N LYS A 80 -9.85 5.39 -1.64
CA LYS A 80 -10.78 6.42 -1.15
C LYS A 80 -10.57 6.73 0.33
N ILE A 81 -10.44 5.70 1.17
CA ILE A 81 -10.30 5.83 2.63
C ILE A 81 -8.94 6.44 3.02
N ASP A 82 -7.87 5.98 2.38
CA ASP A 82 -6.50 6.34 2.76
C ASP A 82 -5.94 7.47 1.89
N LYS A 83 -6.77 8.10 1.03
CA LYS A 83 -6.39 9.21 0.15
C LYS A 83 -5.64 10.33 0.87
N VAL A 84 -6.07 10.65 2.09
CA VAL A 84 -5.48 11.71 2.93
C VAL A 84 -4.00 11.45 3.28
N HIS A 85 -3.58 10.18 3.25
CA HIS A 85 -2.20 9.77 3.54
C HIS A 85 -1.33 9.68 2.28
N LEU A 86 -1.91 9.76 1.08
CA LEU A 86 -1.20 9.65 -0.20
C LEU A 86 -0.58 10.99 -0.64
N VAL A 87 0.13 11.64 0.28
CA VAL A 87 0.75 12.95 0.06
C VAL A 87 2.02 12.79 -0.77
N LYS A 88 2.13 13.54 -1.88
CA LYS A 88 3.33 13.56 -2.72
C LYS A 88 4.47 14.30 -2.01
N LYS A 89 5.70 13.80 -2.17
CA LYS A 89 6.91 14.52 -1.77
C LYS A 89 6.93 15.86 -2.52
N LYS A 90 7.09 16.96 -1.79
CA LYS A 90 7.37 18.26 -2.42
C LYS A 90 8.65 18.09 -3.25
N SER A 91 8.63 18.46 -4.52
CA SER A 91 9.87 18.57 -5.28
C SER A 91 10.75 19.55 -4.55
N LYS A 92 11.97 19.15 -4.19
CA LYS A 92 12.99 20.14 -3.86
C LYS A 92 13.24 20.88 -5.18
N LYS A 93 12.64 22.07 -5.35
CA LYS A 93 13.18 23.05 -6.30
C LYS A 93 14.62 23.24 -5.86
N LYS A 94 15.55 22.75 -6.69
CA LYS A 94 16.97 23.04 -6.56
C LYS A 94 17.25 24.31 -7.34
#